data_AF-A0A7S2CS61-F1
#
_entry.id   AF-A0A7S2CS61-F1
#
_cell.length_a   1.000
_cell.length_b   1.000
_cell.length_c   1.000
_cell.angle_alpha   90.00
_cell.angle_beta   90.00
_cell.angle_gamma   90.00
#
_symmetry.space_group_name_H-M   'P 1'
#
loop_
_entity.id
_entity.type
_entity.pdbx_description
1 polymer ?
#
loop_
_entity_poly.entity_id
_entity_poly.type
_entity_poly.pdbx_seq_one_letter_code
_entity_poly.pdbx_strand_id
1 'polypeptide(L)'
;MLLFADELECTAEVLIVVSMLSVPSVFFRPKGREEESDTARERFFVPESDHLTLLNTYRQWKQNDYSSSWCTKHFVHAKGLNKAREVHAQLLEIMGTQKLTHVSCGTSWDLVRKAICSAYFCNSAHIKGIGEYINMLTSIPCNLHPSSALFGLGYTPDFVVYHELIMTQREYMRSVTAVEGEWLAELGPMFFSVKESYKSRLQKRKKEKQDQQHMDWEMEQEQDRQEKEAAAAAMKLAREEAATPRHAGIIDMTTPLRPANRNSRTPRRVGL
;
A
#
# COMPACT_ATOMS: atom_id res chain seq x y z
N MET A 1 -1.79 -4.74 18.61
CA MET A 1 -1.47 -5.92 17.77
C MET A 1 -2.64 -6.89 17.67
N LEU A 2 -2.96 -7.67 18.72
CA LEU A 2 -3.99 -8.72 18.67
C LEU A 2 -5.41 -8.20 18.34
N LEU A 3 -5.81 -7.05 18.90
CA LEU A 3 -7.10 -6.43 18.60
C LEU A 3 -7.24 -6.03 17.13
N PHE A 4 -6.20 -5.38 16.59
CA PHE A 4 -6.19 -4.97 15.18
C PHE A 4 -6.07 -6.15 14.22
N ALA A 5 -5.50 -7.27 14.67
CA ALA A 5 -5.43 -8.50 13.88
C ALA A 5 -6.82 -9.14 13.67
N ASP A 6 -7.78 -8.90 14.57
CA ASP A 6 -9.18 -9.34 14.41
C ASP A 6 -9.87 -8.61 13.27
N GLU A 7 -9.64 -7.30 13.15
CA GLU A 7 -10.12 -6.48 12.02
C GLU A 7 -9.52 -6.91 10.67
N LEU A 8 -8.29 -7.44 10.69
CA LEU A 8 -7.57 -7.93 9.51
C LEU A 8 -7.71 -9.45 9.27
N GLU A 9 -8.50 -10.15 10.09
CA GLU A 9 -8.72 -11.60 10.02
C GLU A 9 -7.42 -12.45 10.04
N CYS A 10 -6.39 -11.97 10.76
CA CYS A 10 -5.07 -12.61 10.87
C CYS A 10 -4.69 -13.01 12.31
N THR A 11 -5.70 -13.21 13.16
CA THR A 11 -5.50 -13.43 14.60
C THR A 11 -4.75 -14.71 14.93
N ALA A 12 -4.91 -15.79 14.16
CA ALA A 12 -4.22 -17.05 14.42
C ALA A 12 -2.69 -16.91 14.29
N GLU A 13 -2.21 -16.21 13.27
CA GLU A 13 -0.80 -15.91 13.06
C GLU A 13 -0.26 -14.95 14.13
N VAL A 14 -0.99 -13.84 14.34
CA VAL A 14 -0.56 -12.80 15.27
C VAL A 14 -0.53 -13.30 16.71
N LEU A 15 -1.48 -14.16 17.11
CA LEU A 15 -1.50 -14.79 18.43
C LEU A 15 -0.21 -15.58 18.71
N ILE A 16 0.28 -16.34 17.72
CA ILE A 16 1.55 -17.06 17.83
C ILE A 16 2.71 -16.07 17.99
N VAL A 17 2.75 -15.01 17.18
CA VAL A 17 3.81 -13.98 17.27
C VAL A 17 3.82 -13.33 18.66
N VAL A 18 2.66 -12.90 19.18
CA VAL A 18 2.54 -12.34 20.54
C VAL A 18 3.08 -13.32 21.59
N SER A 19 2.71 -14.59 21.47
CA SER A 19 3.11 -15.63 22.42
C SER A 19 4.63 -15.87 22.40
N MET A 20 5.24 -15.83 21.22
CA MET A 20 6.68 -15.97 21.03
C MET A 20 7.47 -14.75 21.52
N LEU A 21 6.93 -13.54 21.38
CA LEU A 21 7.53 -12.32 21.93
C LEU A 21 7.41 -12.22 23.45
N SER A 22 6.41 -12.89 24.05
CA SER A 22 6.17 -12.87 25.50
C SER A 22 7.15 -13.75 26.30
N VAL A 23 8.00 -14.52 25.62
CA VAL A 23 9.05 -15.33 26.23
C VAL A 23 10.42 -14.79 25.84
N PRO A 24 11.47 -15.05 26.65
CA PRO A 24 12.84 -14.74 26.25
C PRO A 24 13.19 -15.41 24.92
N SER A 25 14.15 -14.82 24.19
CA SER A 25 14.62 -15.33 22.90
C SER A 25 14.77 -16.85 22.90
N VAL A 26 14.04 -17.50 22.00
CA VAL A 26 14.03 -18.97 21.88
C VAL A 26 15.28 -19.51 21.20
N PHE A 27 15.97 -18.69 20.40
CA PHE A 27 17.21 -19.08 19.74
C PHE A 27 18.38 -18.97 20.72
N PHE A 28 19.26 -19.98 20.71
CA PHE A 28 20.46 -19.98 21.54
C PHE A 28 21.69 -20.28 20.70
N ARG A 29 22.77 -19.56 20.97
CA ARG A 29 24.02 -19.62 20.21
C ARG A 29 25.14 -20.12 21.13
N PRO A 30 25.42 -21.44 21.19
CA PRO A 30 26.43 -22.00 22.09
C PRO A 30 27.85 -21.64 21.63
N LYS A 31 28.72 -21.31 22.59
CA LYS A 31 30.13 -21.02 22.32
C LYS A 31 30.83 -22.24 21.72
N GLY A 32 31.56 -22.06 20.62
CA GLY A 32 32.27 -23.13 19.91
C GLY A 32 31.44 -23.89 18.88
N ARG A 33 30.13 -23.62 18.79
CA ARG A 33 29.22 -24.14 17.73
C ARG A 33 28.36 -23.01 17.18
N GLU A 34 28.90 -21.80 17.13
CA GLU A 34 28.17 -20.62 16.66
C GLU A 34 27.72 -20.76 15.20
N GLU A 35 28.62 -21.23 14.33
CA GLU A 35 28.35 -21.37 12.89
C GLU A 35 27.22 -22.37 12.62
N GLU A 36 27.25 -23.55 13.27
CA GLU A 36 26.17 -24.54 13.17
C GLU A 36 24.82 -23.98 13.62
N SER A 37 24.82 -23.19 14.70
CA SER A 37 23.61 -22.55 15.23
C SER A 37 23.08 -21.48 14.29
N ASP A 38 23.95 -20.68 13.69
CA ASP A 38 23.56 -19.62 12.77
C ASP A 38 23.00 -20.23 11.47
N THR A 39 23.65 -21.27 10.90
CA THR A 39 23.13 -22.02 9.74
C THR A 39 21.81 -22.72 10.01
N ALA A 40 21.62 -23.27 11.22
CA ALA A 40 20.34 -23.85 11.60
C ALA A 40 19.24 -22.78 11.69
N ARG A 41 19.58 -21.58 12.17
CA ARG A 41 18.65 -20.46 12.30
C ARG A 41 18.25 -19.87 10.96
N GLU A 42 19.17 -19.79 10.00
CA GLU A 42 18.91 -19.30 8.63
C GLU A 42 17.76 -20.05 7.95
N ARG A 43 17.56 -21.34 8.26
CA ARG A 43 16.45 -22.14 7.71
C ARG A 43 15.07 -21.68 8.17
N PHE A 44 15.00 -20.93 9.26
CA PHE A 44 13.75 -20.36 9.77
C PHE A 44 13.50 -18.95 9.26
N PHE A 45 14.52 -18.30 8.70
CA PHE A 45 14.42 -16.90 8.29
C PHE A 45 13.33 -16.73 7.26
N VAL A 46 12.40 -15.84 7.59
CA VAL A 46 11.46 -15.27 6.65
C VAL A 46 12.10 -13.96 6.19
N PRO A 47 12.43 -13.83 4.90
CA PRO A 47 12.87 -12.55 4.34
C PRO A 47 11.84 -11.48 4.74
N GLU A 48 12.31 -10.27 5.03
CA GLU A 48 11.46 -9.12 5.41
C GLU A 48 10.94 -9.11 6.85
N SER A 49 10.96 -10.21 7.63
CA SER A 49 10.41 -10.18 9.00
C SER A 49 10.99 -11.21 9.99
N ASP A 50 11.57 -10.70 11.07
CA ASP A 50 11.92 -11.49 12.26
C ASP A 50 10.68 -11.98 13.03
N HIS A 51 9.60 -11.19 13.04
CA HIS A 51 8.35 -11.60 13.67
C HIS A 51 7.75 -12.82 12.96
N LEU A 52 7.78 -12.85 11.63
CA LEU A 52 7.37 -14.01 10.85
C LEU A 52 8.37 -15.17 10.99
N THR A 53 9.65 -14.89 11.21
CA THR A 53 10.65 -15.93 11.55
C THR A 53 10.28 -16.65 12.87
N LEU A 54 9.81 -15.93 13.88
CA LEU A 54 9.29 -16.54 15.12
C LEU A 54 8.04 -17.40 14.85
N LEU A 55 7.11 -16.90 14.03
CA LEU A 55 5.92 -17.65 13.59
C LEU A 55 6.31 -18.95 12.87
N ASN A 56 7.24 -18.88 11.92
CA ASN A 56 7.74 -20.02 11.16
C ASN A 56 8.38 -21.07 12.10
N THR A 57 9.21 -20.61 13.04
CA THR A 57 9.85 -21.48 14.04
C THR A 57 8.83 -22.22 14.88
N TYR A 58 7.80 -21.53 15.39
CA TYR A 58 6.74 -22.16 16.17
C TYR A 58 5.93 -23.16 15.35
N ARG A 59 5.60 -22.82 14.09
CA ARG A 59 4.87 -23.71 13.17
C ARG A 59 5.66 -24.99 12.87
N GLN A 60 6.96 -24.88 12.58
CA GLN A 60 7.80 -26.06 12.35
C GLN A 60 7.93 -26.91 13.60
N TRP A 61 8.08 -26.31 14.78
CA TRP A 61 8.09 -27.06 16.03
C TRP A 61 6.78 -27.81 16.28
N LYS A 62 5.63 -27.16 16.03
CA LYS A 62 4.30 -27.76 16.11
C LYS A 62 4.12 -28.92 15.11
N GLN A 63 4.62 -28.79 13.89
CA GLN A 63 4.60 -29.85 12.87
C GLN A 63 5.47 -31.05 13.23
N ASN A 64 6.49 -30.85 14.08
CA ASN A 64 7.36 -31.91 14.60
C ASN A 64 6.91 -32.35 16.01
N ASP A 65 5.59 -32.38 16.25
CA ASP A 65 4.95 -32.88 17.46
C ASP A 65 5.48 -32.28 18.78
N TYR A 66 5.89 -31.01 18.74
CA TYR A 66 6.45 -30.33 19.89
C TYR A 66 7.72 -31.00 20.46
N SER A 67 8.47 -31.70 19.61
CA SER A 67 9.61 -32.51 20.01
C SER A 67 10.77 -31.72 20.62
N SER A 68 11.23 -32.15 21.80
CA SER A 68 12.44 -31.61 22.45
C SER A 68 13.72 -31.94 21.67
N SER A 69 13.79 -33.11 21.02
CA SER A 69 14.97 -33.49 20.24
C SER A 69 15.10 -32.64 18.97
N TRP A 70 13.96 -32.25 18.37
CA TRP A 70 13.92 -31.27 17.29
C TRP A 70 14.50 -29.92 17.75
N CYS A 71 14.08 -29.42 18.91
CA CYS A 71 14.61 -28.17 19.48
C CYS A 71 16.13 -28.22 19.66
N THR A 72 16.68 -29.32 20.18
CA THR A 72 18.13 -29.50 20.34
C THR A 72 18.87 -29.49 19.01
N LYS A 73 18.33 -30.18 17.99
CA LYS A 73 18.92 -30.23 16.64
C LYS A 73 18.95 -28.86 15.96
N HIS A 74 17.96 -28.03 16.23
CA HIS A 74 17.76 -26.72 15.59
C HIS A 74 18.23 -25.53 16.45
N PHE A 75 18.93 -25.79 17.56
CA PHE A 75 19.42 -24.75 18.48
C PHE A 75 18.33 -23.81 19.00
N VAL A 76 17.17 -24.39 19.33
CA VAL A 76 16.03 -23.70 19.94
C VAL A 76 15.81 -24.19 21.37
N HIS A 77 15.47 -23.29 22.28
CA HIS A 77 15.17 -23.59 23.67
C HIS A 77 13.78 -24.23 23.81
N ALA A 78 13.73 -25.55 24.06
CA ALA A 78 12.47 -26.27 24.28
C ALA A 78 11.63 -25.69 25.44
N LYS A 79 12.29 -25.26 26.54
CA LYS A 79 11.60 -24.61 27.67
C LYS A 79 10.91 -23.29 27.26
N GLY A 80 11.58 -22.49 26.42
CA GLY A 80 11.02 -21.24 25.89
C GLY A 80 9.80 -21.48 25.00
N LEU A 81 9.89 -22.45 24.09
CA LEU A 81 8.78 -22.83 23.21
C LEU A 81 7.58 -23.42 23.96
N ASN A 82 7.81 -24.27 24.97
CA ASN A 82 6.74 -24.77 25.83
C ASN A 82 6.06 -23.62 26.58
N LYS A 83 6.83 -22.67 27.10
CA LYS A 83 6.25 -21.49 27.75
C LYS A 83 5.43 -20.64 26.77
N ALA A 84 5.91 -20.44 25.55
CA ALA A 84 5.17 -19.74 24.51
C ALA A 84 3.85 -20.45 24.16
N ARG A 85 3.83 -21.79 24.16
CA ARG A 85 2.61 -22.59 23.96
C ARG A 85 1.62 -22.41 25.11
N GLU A 86 2.07 -22.35 26.35
CA GLU A 86 1.20 -22.06 27.51
C GLU A 86 0.58 -20.66 27.37
N VAL A 87 1.39 -19.64 27.05
CA VAL A 87 0.92 -18.26 26.83
C VAL A 87 -0.09 -18.21 25.69
N HIS A 88 0.18 -18.91 24.59
CA HIS A 88 -0.76 -19.01 23.47
C HIS A 88 -2.11 -19.59 23.89
N ALA A 89 -2.11 -20.67 24.68
CA ALA A 89 -3.35 -21.28 25.15
C ALA A 89 -4.17 -20.34 26.04
N GLN A 90 -3.49 -19.62 26.95
CA GLN A 90 -4.13 -18.63 27.82
C GLN A 90 -4.72 -17.45 27.02
N LEU A 91 -3.95 -16.92 26.07
CA LEU A 91 -4.43 -15.83 25.22
C LEU A 91 -5.59 -16.25 24.33
N LEU A 92 -5.60 -17.50 23.83
CA LEU A 92 -6.72 -18.03 23.05
C LEU A 92 -8.01 -18.13 23.88
N GLU A 93 -7.91 -18.54 25.15
CA GLU A 93 -9.05 -18.59 26.08
C GLU A 93 -9.61 -17.18 26.36
N ILE A 94 -8.71 -16.21 26.59
CA ILE A 94 -9.08 -14.80 26.78
C ILE A 94 -9.76 -14.24 25.53
N MET A 95 -9.23 -14.54 24.33
CA MET A 95 -9.85 -14.13 23.06
C MET A 95 -11.28 -14.66 22.94
N GLY A 96 -11.53 -15.92 23.30
CA GLY A 96 -12.87 -16.49 23.32
C GLY A 96 -13.81 -15.76 24.27
N THR A 97 -13.32 -15.36 25.45
CA THR A 97 -14.08 -14.57 26.42
C THR A 97 -14.41 -13.17 25.90
N GLN A 98 -13.48 -12.55 25.16
CA GLN A 98 -13.65 -11.23 24.56
C GLN A 98 -14.38 -11.26 23.20
N LYS A 99 -14.85 -12.44 22.76
CA LYS A 99 -15.53 -12.66 21.47
C LYS A 99 -14.68 -12.27 20.24
N LEU A 100 -13.35 -12.36 20.36
CA LEU A 100 -12.44 -12.19 19.23
C LEU A 100 -12.42 -13.48 18.40
N THR A 101 -12.38 -13.33 17.09
CA THR A 101 -12.37 -14.49 16.18
C THR A 101 -10.97 -15.07 16.08
N HIS A 102 -10.86 -16.40 15.93
CA HIS A 102 -9.60 -17.07 15.67
C HIS A 102 -9.54 -17.54 14.22
N VAL A 103 -9.08 -16.66 13.34
CA VAL A 103 -9.05 -16.82 11.88
C VAL A 103 -7.61 -16.72 11.38
N SER A 104 -7.28 -17.54 10.38
CA SER A 104 -5.98 -17.53 9.72
C SER A 104 -6.06 -16.77 8.41
N CYS A 105 -5.09 -15.90 8.16
CA CYS A 105 -5.00 -15.12 6.92
C CYS A 105 -4.35 -15.89 5.74
N GLY A 106 -4.10 -17.18 5.89
CA GLY A 106 -3.53 -18.04 4.85
C GLY A 106 -2.12 -17.60 4.43
N THR A 107 -1.97 -17.15 3.18
CA THR A 107 -0.69 -16.73 2.58
C THR A 107 -0.47 -15.22 2.59
N SER A 108 -1.42 -14.44 3.11
CA SER A 108 -1.36 -12.97 3.08
C SER A 108 -0.56 -12.41 4.26
N TRP A 109 0.78 -12.54 4.18
CA TRP A 109 1.70 -12.11 5.23
C TRP A 109 1.68 -10.60 5.50
N ASP A 110 1.29 -9.81 4.52
CA ASP A 110 1.15 -8.35 4.63
C ASP A 110 0.15 -7.96 5.71
N LEU A 111 -0.92 -8.73 5.88
CA LEU A 111 -1.91 -8.49 6.94
C LEU A 111 -1.28 -8.66 8.33
N VAL A 112 -0.42 -9.67 8.50
CA VAL A 112 0.32 -9.88 9.75
C VAL A 112 1.32 -8.75 9.98
N ARG A 113 2.05 -8.32 8.93
CA ARG A 113 2.99 -7.20 9.01
C ARG A 113 2.29 -5.88 9.33
N LYS A 114 1.14 -5.61 8.72
CA LYS A 114 0.30 -4.45 9.01
C LYS A 114 -0.23 -4.48 10.45
N ALA A 115 -0.61 -5.66 10.96
CA ALA A 115 -1.00 -5.83 12.36
C ALA A 115 0.15 -5.58 13.35
N ILE A 116 1.38 -5.98 13.00
CA ILE A 116 2.59 -5.67 13.78
C ILE A 116 2.86 -4.16 13.74
N CYS A 117 2.74 -3.54 12.57
CA CYS A 117 2.91 -2.11 12.36
C CYS A 117 1.97 -1.30 13.26
N SER A 118 0.70 -1.70 13.40
CA SER A 118 -0.27 -0.97 14.23
C SER A 118 0.07 -0.96 15.72
N ALA A 119 0.86 -1.93 16.18
CA ALA A 119 1.31 -2.00 17.57
C ALA A 119 2.63 -1.26 17.80
N TYR A 120 3.53 -1.31 16.81
CA TYR A 120 4.91 -0.85 16.93
C TYR A 120 5.21 0.39 16.07
N PHE A 121 4.20 1.14 15.64
CA PHE A 121 4.40 2.37 14.86
C PHE A 121 5.26 3.40 15.60
N CYS A 122 5.21 3.45 16.93
CA CYS A 122 6.10 4.29 17.76
C CYS A 122 7.56 3.85 17.68
N ASN A 123 7.79 2.56 17.45
CA ASN A 123 9.09 1.92 17.28
C ASN A 123 9.38 1.71 15.79
N SER A 124 9.09 2.72 14.98
CA SER A 124 9.42 2.71 13.55
C SER A 124 10.74 3.41 13.28
N ALA A 125 11.47 2.93 12.29
CA ALA A 125 12.71 3.52 11.81
C ALA A 125 12.75 3.56 10.29
N HIS A 126 13.44 4.55 9.74
CA HIS A 126 13.67 4.67 8.30
C HIS A 126 15.15 4.60 7.98
N ILE A 127 15.46 4.12 6.79
CA ILE A 127 16.84 4.02 6.32
C ILE A 127 17.42 5.42 6.04
N LYS A 128 18.63 5.68 6.54
CA LYS A 128 19.42 6.88 6.22
C LYS A 128 20.61 6.56 5.35
N GLY A 129 21.20 5.36 5.52
CA GLY A 129 22.37 4.89 4.80
C GLY A 129 22.42 3.37 4.77
N ILE A 130 23.52 2.81 4.26
CA ILE A 130 23.67 1.36 4.15
C ILE A 130 23.71 0.73 5.55
N GLY A 131 22.62 0.06 5.94
CA GLY A 131 22.51 -0.60 7.25
C GLY A 131 22.36 0.37 8.45
N GLU A 132 22.17 1.65 8.19
CA GLU A 132 21.94 2.69 9.21
C GLU A 132 20.51 3.20 9.12
N TYR A 133 19.80 3.11 10.24
CA TYR A 133 18.43 3.56 10.38
C TYR A 133 18.35 4.70 11.41
N ILE A 134 17.29 5.49 11.32
CA ILE A 134 16.95 6.50 12.33
C ILE A 134 15.51 6.26 12.74
N ASN A 135 15.26 6.21 14.06
CA ASN A 135 13.91 6.14 14.59
C ASN A 135 13.10 7.37 14.15
N MET A 136 11.89 7.14 13.64
CA MET A 136 11.06 8.17 13.02
C MET A 136 10.54 9.22 14.01
N LEU A 137 10.36 8.86 15.28
CA LEU A 137 9.79 9.75 16.31
C LEU A 137 10.87 10.39 17.17
N THR A 138 11.84 9.61 17.64
CA THR A 138 12.88 10.07 18.56
C THR A 138 14.12 10.61 17.83
N SER A 139 14.23 10.36 16.53
CA SER A 139 15.43 10.69 15.73
C SER A 139 16.73 10.07 16.24
N ILE A 140 16.64 9.01 17.08
CA ILE A 140 17.80 8.29 17.58
C ILE A 140 18.34 7.40 16.45
N PRO A 141 19.66 7.48 16.13
CA PRO A 141 20.29 6.57 15.19
C PRO A 141 20.30 5.15 15.75
N CYS A 142 19.99 4.17 14.91
CA CYS A 142 19.93 2.77 15.30
C CYS A 142 20.34 1.86 14.13
N ASN A 143 20.83 0.67 14.47
CA ASN A 143 21.27 -0.32 13.51
C ASN A 143 20.44 -1.61 13.64
N LEU A 144 20.36 -2.38 12.56
CA LEU A 144 19.82 -3.73 12.63
C LEU A 144 20.74 -4.61 13.50
N HIS A 145 20.17 -5.35 14.44
CA HIS A 145 20.96 -6.30 15.22
C HIS A 145 21.48 -7.42 14.29
N PRO A 146 22.75 -7.87 14.43
CA PRO A 146 23.33 -8.89 13.56
C PRO A 146 22.61 -10.25 13.55
N SER A 147 21.75 -10.51 14.55
CA SER A 147 20.93 -11.72 14.60
C SER A 147 19.62 -11.63 13.81
N SER A 148 19.28 -10.47 13.28
CA SER A 148 18.05 -10.26 12.50
C SER A 148 18.18 -10.96 11.16
N ALA A 149 17.09 -11.55 10.68
CA ALA A 149 16.99 -12.08 9.33
C ALA A 149 17.20 -10.99 8.27
N LEU A 150 16.85 -9.74 8.57
CA LEU A 150 17.03 -8.61 7.65
C LEU A 150 18.51 -8.17 7.52
N PHE A 151 19.39 -8.66 8.39
CA PHE A 151 20.80 -8.33 8.33
C PHE A 151 21.50 -9.15 7.24
N GLY A 152 22.10 -8.49 6.25
CA GLY A 152 22.96 -9.14 5.26
C GLY A 152 22.26 -9.77 4.04
N LEU A 153 20.94 -9.63 3.90
CA LEU A 153 20.18 -10.21 2.77
C LEU A 153 20.30 -9.44 1.43
N GLY A 154 21.13 -8.40 1.35
CA GLY A 154 21.28 -7.56 0.14
C GLY A 154 20.07 -6.69 -0.20
N TYR A 155 18.92 -6.93 0.43
CA TYR A 155 17.74 -6.08 0.44
C TYR A 155 17.65 -5.31 1.76
N THR A 156 17.60 -3.98 1.68
CA THR A 156 17.44 -3.10 2.83
C THR A 156 16.12 -2.35 2.71
N PRO A 157 15.09 -2.67 3.51
CA PRO A 157 13.81 -2.00 3.43
C PRO A 157 13.90 -0.54 3.85
N ASP A 158 13.11 0.32 3.20
CA ASP A 158 13.11 1.76 3.48
C ASP A 158 12.58 2.08 4.88
N PHE A 159 11.57 1.35 5.33
CA PHE A 159 10.94 1.49 6.64
C PHE A 159 10.87 0.15 7.36
N VAL A 160 11.11 0.18 8.66
CA VAL A 160 11.04 -0.98 9.53
C VAL A 160 10.36 -0.63 10.84
N VAL A 161 9.72 -1.62 11.45
CA VAL A 161 9.29 -1.57 12.85
C VAL A 161 10.07 -2.59 13.67
N TYR A 162 10.32 -2.30 14.93
CA TYR A 162 11.08 -3.18 15.82
C TYR A 162 10.38 -3.37 17.18
N HIS A 163 10.61 -4.54 17.78
CA HIS A 163 10.05 -4.87 19.08
C HIS A 163 10.82 -4.20 20.23
N GLU A 164 12.14 -4.30 20.19
CA GLU A 164 13.04 -3.86 21.25
C GLU A 164 14.24 -3.09 20.70
N LEU A 165 14.73 -2.13 21.48
CA LEU A 165 15.98 -1.42 21.22
C LEU A 165 16.99 -1.75 22.33
N ILE A 166 18.16 -2.20 21.95
CA ILE A 166 19.22 -2.60 22.89
C ILE A 166 20.34 -1.59 22.81
N MET A 167 20.57 -0.90 23.92
CA MET A 167 21.66 0.07 24.05
C MET A 167 22.94 -0.65 24.47
N THR A 168 23.98 -0.55 23.64
CA THR A 168 25.33 -1.05 23.94
C THR A 168 26.38 0.04 23.64
N GLN A 169 27.34 -0.23 22.75
CA GLN A 169 28.18 0.80 22.12
C GLN A 169 27.43 1.53 21.00
N ARG A 170 26.47 0.82 20.38
CA ARG A 170 25.50 1.33 19.42
C ARG A 170 24.13 0.79 19.79
N GLU A 171 23.10 1.50 19.35
CA GLU A 171 21.70 1.15 19.52
C GLU A 171 21.31 0.11 18.45
N TYR A 172 20.96 -1.10 18.88
CA TYR A 172 20.55 -2.18 17.99
C TYR A 172 19.07 -2.50 18.11
N MET A 173 18.37 -2.49 16.99
CA MET A 173 16.98 -2.92 16.88
C MET A 173 16.91 -4.46 16.83
N ARG A 174 16.07 -5.04 17.68
CA ARG A 174 15.81 -6.48 17.75
C ARG A 174 14.37 -6.79 17.35
N SER A 175 14.20 -7.93 16.68
CA SER A 175 12.93 -8.41 16.12
C SER A 175 12.32 -7.36 15.20
N VAL A 176 12.90 -7.25 14.01
CA VAL A 176 12.60 -6.21 13.04
C VAL A 176 11.67 -6.74 11.95
N THR A 177 10.79 -5.89 11.42
CA THR A 177 9.93 -6.22 10.28
C THR A 177 9.87 -5.05 9.32
N ALA A 178 10.08 -5.34 8.04
CA ALA A 178 9.89 -4.39 6.96
C ALA A 178 8.41 -4.02 6.86
N VAL A 179 8.16 -2.72 6.70
CA VAL A 179 6.80 -2.17 6.56
C VAL A 179 6.80 -1.07 5.50
N GLU A 180 5.61 -0.74 5.03
CA GLU A 180 5.36 0.30 4.05
C GLU A 180 5.10 1.62 4.78
N GLY A 181 5.65 2.71 4.24
CA GLY A 181 5.43 4.05 4.79
C GLY A 181 3.96 4.48 4.80
N GLU A 182 3.16 3.95 3.87
CA GLU A 182 1.72 4.18 3.80
C GLU A 182 0.99 3.60 5.02
N TRP A 183 1.38 2.41 5.48
CA TRP A 183 0.78 1.77 6.65
C TRP A 183 1.08 2.56 7.92
N LEU A 184 2.30 3.10 8.05
CA LEU A 184 2.65 3.98 9.17
C LEU A 184 1.75 5.23 9.19
N ALA A 185 1.51 5.85 8.03
CA ALA A 185 0.62 7.01 7.92
C ALA A 185 -0.84 6.68 8.20
N GLU A 186 -1.33 5.52 7.75
CA GLU A 186 -2.69 5.05 8.00
C GLU A 186 -2.94 4.72 9.47
N LEU A 187 -2.00 4.02 10.11
CA LEU A 187 -2.14 3.50 11.48
C LEU A 187 -1.76 4.51 12.56
N GLY A 188 -0.93 5.50 12.21
CA GLY A 188 -0.51 6.58 13.10
C GLY A 188 -0.64 7.97 12.47
N PRO A 189 -1.84 8.41 12.04
CA PRO A 189 -2.03 9.66 11.30
C PRO A 189 -1.69 10.91 12.12
N MET A 190 -1.71 10.81 13.45
CA MET A 190 -1.27 11.88 14.36
C MET A 190 0.25 12.08 14.37
N PHE A 191 1.00 11.04 14.02
CA PHE A 191 2.46 11.02 14.07
C PHE A 191 3.09 11.12 12.68
N PHE A 192 2.43 10.54 11.68
CA PHE A 192 2.98 10.37 10.34
C PHE A 192 2.08 11.02 9.30
N SER A 193 2.72 11.64 8.32
CA SER A 193 2.06 12.19 7.14
C SER A 193 2.87 11.79 5.92
N VAL A 194 2.20 11.30 4.88
CA VAL A 194 2.84 10.97 3.62
C VAL A 194 3.24 12.27 2.93
N LYS A 195 4.51 12.66 3.09
CA LYS A 195 5.10 13.70 2.25
C LYS A 195 5.42 13.08 0.91
N GLU A 196 4.64 13.45 -0.12
CA GLU A 196 5.02 13.13 -1.49
C GLU A 196 6.45 13.63 -1.76
N SER A 197 7.36 12.68 -2.01
CA SER A 197 8.71 13.01 -2.44
C SER A 197 8.66 13.83 -3.74
N TYR A 198 9.61 14.75 -3.92
CA TYR A 198 9.75 15.50 -5.17
C TYR A 198 9.79 14.57 -6.40
N LYS A 199 10.41 13.38 -6.27
CA LYS A 199 10.44 12.36 -7.32
C LYS A 199 9.06 11.76 -7.63
N SER A 200 8.25 11.50 -6.60
CA SER A 200 6.88 10.99 -6.75
C SER A 200 5.98 12.02 -7.44
N ARG A 201 6.08 13.30 -7.05
CA ARG A 201 5.39 14.41 -7.75
C ARG A 201 5.81 14.53 -9.22
N LEU A 202 7.09 14.34 -9.51
CA LEU A 202 7.61 14.40 -10.88
C LEU A 202 7.09 13.24 -11.73
N GLN A 203 7.03 12.02 -11.18
CA GLN A 203 6.48 10.85 -11.84
C GLN A 203 4.97 10.98 -12.08
N LYS A 204 4.22 11.45 -11.08
CA LYS A 204 2.78 11.72 -11.20
C LYS A 204 2.49 12.74 -12.29
N ARG A 205 3.20 13.87 -12.32
CA ARG A 205 3.11 14.88 -13.40
C ARG A 205 3.46 14.32 -14.78
N LYS A 206 4.42 13.39 -14.85
CA LYS A 206 4.83 12.74 -16.10
C LYS A 206 3.72 11.80 -16.59
N LYS A 207 3.11 11.03 -15.69
CA LYS A 207 1.97 10.16 -15.98
C LYS A 207 0.74 10.95 -16.40
N GLU A 208 0.38 12.00 -15.66
CA GLU A 208 -0.72 12.92 -16.02
C GLU A 208 -0.52 13.55 -17.39
N LYS A 209 0.72 13.94 -17.76
CA LYS A 209 1.02 14.41 -19.11
C LYS A 209 0.86 13.34 -20.19
N GLN A 210 1.27 12.10 -19.90
CA GLN A 210 1.11 10.98 -20.83
C GLN A 210 -0.36 10.63 -21.04
N ASP A 211 -1.12 10.60 -19.93
CA ASP A 211 -2.55 10.35 -19.96
C ASP A 211 -3.28 11.48 -20.71
N GLN A 212 -2.92 12.76 -20.47
CA GLN A 212 -3.48 13.89 -21.22
C GLN A 212 -3.18 13.79 -22.72
N GLN A 213 -1.93 13.47 -23.09
CA GLN A 213 -1.54 13.29 -24.49
C GLN A 213 -2.29 12.13 -25.15
N HIS A 214 -2.54 11.05 -24.41
CA HIS A 214 -3.31 9.91 -24.89
C HIS A 214 -4.77 10.30 -25.14
N MET A 215 -5.40 10.98 -24.18
CA MET A 215 -6.78 11.46 -24.29
C MET A 215 -6.94 12.46 -25.45
N ASP A 216 -5.99 13.39 -25.62
CA ASP A 216 -6.01 14.37 -26.71
C ASP A 216 -5.89 13.67 -28.08
N TRP A 217 -5.02 12.65 -28.20
CA TRP A 217 -4.90 11.84 -29.41
C TRP A 217 -6.18 11.04 -29.73
N GLU A 218 -6.81 10.44 -28.71
CA GLU A 218 -8.08 9.73 -28.88
C GLU A 218 -9.20 10.67 -29.33
N MET A 219 -9.27 11.87 -28.75
CA MET A 219 -10.23 12.91 -29.14
C MET A 219 -10.01 13.38 -30.58
N GLU A 220 -8.76 13.58 -31.00
CA GLU A 220 -8.41 13.98 -32.37
C GLU A 220 -8.80 12.90 -33.38
N GLN A 221 -8.55 11.62 -33.06
CA GLN A 221 -9.00 10.50 -33.91
C GLN A 221 -10.53 10.43 -34.04
N GLU A 222 -11.24 10.66 -32.95
CA GLU A 222 -12.70 10.64 -32.95
C GLU A 222 -13.27 11.80 -33.78
N GLN A 223 -12.69 12.99 -33.66
CA GLN A 223 -13.06 14.16 -34.48
C GLN A 223 -12.80 13.90 -35.96
N ASP A 224 -11.63 13.37 -36.32
CA ASP A 224 -11.28 12.99 -37.69
C ASP A 224 -12.26 11.97 -38.28
N ARG A 225 -12.73 11.02 -37.46
CA ARG A 225 -13.73 10.03 -37.86
C ARG A 225 -15.08 10.69 -38.11
N GLN A 226 -15.54 11.54 -37.19
CA GLN A 226 -16.80 12.27 -37.31
C GLN A 226 -16.81 13.23 -38.50
N GLU A 227 -15.70 13.92 -38.77
CA GLU A 227 -15.56 14.80 -39.93
C GLU A 227 -15.61 14.02 -41.25
N LYS A 228 -14.92 12.87 -41.33
CA LYS A 228 -15.00 12.00 -42.51
C LYS A 228 -16.42 11.45 -42.73
N GLU A 229 -17.11 11.07 -41.67
CA GLU A 229 -18.50 10.62 -41.72
C GLU A 229 -19.45 11.75 -42.14
N ALA A 230 -19.29 12.95 -41.58
CA ALA A 230 -20.08 14.12 -41.93
C ALA A 230 -19.82 14.57 -43.37
N ALA A 231 -18.56 14.56 -43.84
CA ALA A 231 -18.21 14.86 -45.22
C ALA A 231 -18.79 13.82 -46.19
N ALA A 232 -18.75 12.54 -45.85
CA ALA A 232 -19.38 11.48 -46.64
C ALA A 232 -20.91 11.62 -46.67
N ALA A 233 -21.55 11.99 -45.56
CA ALA A 233 -22.98 12.27 -45.49
C ALA A 233 -23.37 13.50 -46.30
N ALA A 234 -22.62 14.60 -46.19
CA ALA A 234 -22.83 15.82 -46.97
C ALA A 234 -22.63 15.56 -48.48
N MET A 235 -21.64 14.76 -48.86
CA MET A 235 -21.42 14.38 -50.26
C MET A 235 -22.56 13.49 -50.80
N LYS A 236 -23.14 12.61 -49.97
CA LYS A 236 -24.35 11.85 -50.33
C LYS A 236 -25.55 12.78 -50.52
N LEU A 237 -25.78 13.71 -49.60
CA LEU A 237 -26.90 14.65 -49.64
C LEU A 237 -26.83 15.58 -50.85
N ALA A 238 -25.63 16.11 -51.16
CA ALA A 238 -25.41 16.92 -52.37
C ALA A 238 -25.63 16.12 -53.67
N ARG A 239 -25.32 14.83 -53.68
CA ARG A 239 -25.58 13.94 -54.82
C ARG A 239 -27.09 13.69 -55.01
N GLU A 240 -27.85 13.61 -53.92
CA GLU A 240 -29.32 13.47 -53.96
C GLU A 240 -30.01 14.78 -54.41
N GLU A 241 -29.56 15.94 -53.92
CA GLU A 241 -30.11 17.23 -54.36
C GLU A 241 -29.86 17.52 -55.84
N ALA A 242 -28.66 17.19 -56.35
CA ALA A 242 -28.33 17.32 -57.76
C ALA A 242 -29.18 16.41 -58.69
N ALA A 243 -29.86 15.39 -58.13
CA ALA A 243 -30.75 14.51 -58.88
C ALA A 243 -32.19 15.05 -58.99
N THR A 244 -32.54 16.18 -58.36
CA THR A 244 -33.89 16.79 -58.43
C THR A 244 -33.97 17.96 -59.43
N PRO A 245 -34.87 17.96 -60.43
CA PRO A 245 -34.91 19.01 -61.45
C PRO A 245 -35.65 20.27 -60.99
N ARG A 246 -35.04 21.45 -61.16
CA ARG A 246 -35.62 22.76 -60.80
C ARG A 246 -36.54 23.30 -61.91
N HIS A 247 -37.79 23.64 -61.58
CA HIS A 247 -38.74 24.34 -62.45
C HIS A 247 -38.63 25.87 -62.21
N ALA A 248 -38.38 26.65 -63.27
CA ALA A 248 -38.23 28.12 -63.19
C ALA A 248 -39.56 28.84 -63.45
N GLY A 249 -40.02 29.65 -62.49
CA GLY A 249 -41.21 30.51 -62.58
C GLY A 249 -40.87 31.96 -62.94
N ILE A 250 -41.76 32.57 -63.72
CA ILE A 250 -41.67 33.82 -64.48
C ILE A 250 -41.70 35.08 -63.59
N ILE A 251 -40.93 36.11 -63.97
CA ILE A 251 -40.86 37.46 -63.36
C ILE A 251 -41.96 38.33 -63.98
N ASP A 252 -42.83 38.93 -63.17
CA ASP A 252 -43.76 39.98 -63.61
C ASP A 252 -43.27 41.36 -63.14
N MET A 253 -43.18 42.31 -64.08
CA MET A 253 -42.68 43.68 -63.87
C MET A 253 -43.85 44.67 -63.89
N THR A 254 -44.06 45.38 -62.77
CA THR A 254 -44.86 46.62 -62.76
C THR A 254 -44.09 47.78 -62.14
N THR A 255 -43.95 48.83 -62.94
CA THR A 255 -43.14 50.05 -62.75
C THR A 255 -43.89 51.13 -61.94
N PRO A 256 -43.20 52.06 -61.21
CA PRO A 256 -43.80 52.87 -60.14
C PRO A 256 -44.04 54.37 -60.49
N LEU A 257 -44.97 55.02 -59.79
CA LEU A 257 -45.18 56.48 -59.66
C LEU A 257 -46.02 56.70 -58.37
N ARG A 258 -45.91 57.71 -57.51
CA ARG A 258 -45.04 58.88 -57.20
C ARG A 258 -45.48 59.33 -55.77
N PRO A 259 -44.63 59.93 -54.91
CA PRO A 259 -44.92 59.99 -53.47
C PRO A 259 -45.73 61.23 -53.05
N ALA A 260 -46.56 61.08 -52.02
CA ALA A 260 -47.25 62.18 -51.35
C ALA A 260 -47.17 62.09 -49.82
N ASN A 261 -46.36 63.01 -49.30
CA ASN A 261 -46.59 63.86 -48.13
C ASN A 261 -46.25 63.40 -46.70
N ARG A 262 -45.67 64.39 -46.02
CA ARG A 262 -45.03 64.46 -44.71
C ARG A 262 -46.02 64.50 -43.54
N ASN A 263 -45.45 64.14 -42.37
CA ASN A 263 -45.83 64.51 -41.00
C ASN A 263 -46.92 63.71 -40.29
N SER A 264 -46.49 62.87 -39.34
CA SER A 264 -46.83 63.06 -37.92
C SER A 264 -45.90 62.25 -37.02
N ARG A 265 -45.03 62.95 -36.28
CA ARG A 265 -44.37 62.45 -35.07
C ARG A 265 -45.33 62.63 -33.89
N THR A 266 -45.46 61.61 -33.05
CA THR A 266 -45.70 61.80 -31.60
C THR A 266 -45.18 60.58 -30.80
N PRO A 267 -44.64 60.75 -29.58
CA PRO A 267 -43.75 59.78 -28.93
C PRO A 267 -44.33 59.08 -27.68
N ARG A 268 -43.55 58.07 -27.23
CA ARG A 268 -43.45 57.36 -25.93
C ARG A 268 -44.40 57.74 -24.78
N ARG A 269 -44.91 56.71 -24.10
CA ARG A 269 -45.44 56.77 -22.72
C ARG A 269 -44.56 55.93 -21.79
N VAL A 270 -44.13 56.55 -20.69
CA VAL A 270 -43.44 55.97 -19.51
C VAL A 270 -44.44 55.97 -18.36
N GLY A 271 -44.41 54.94 -17.52
CA GLY A 271 -45.04 54.84 -16.20
C GLY A 271 -44.60 53.50 -15.59
N LEU A 272 -44.24 53.36 -14.33
CA LEU A 272 -44.24 54.20 -13.13
C LEU A 272 -42.93 53.94 -12.37
#